data_AF-X0XSZ3-F1
#
_entry.id   AF-X0XSZ3-F1
#
_cell.length_a   1.000
_cell.length_b   1.000
_cell.length_c   1.000
_cell.angle_alpha   90.00
_cell.angle_beta   90.00
_cell.angle_gamma   90.00
#
_symmetry.space_group_name_H-M   'P 1'
#
loop_
_entity.id
_entity.type
_entity.pdbx_description
1 polymer ?
#
loop_
_entity_poly.entity_id
_entity_poly.type
_entity_poly.pdbx_seq_one_letter_code
_entity_poly.pdbx_strand_id
1 'polypeptide(L)'
;MSALIEAIDRFWASAVALVWGLPLVFALIGAGIYFSFATRLVPLRGARHALEILRGRYDDESAPGEISHFQALSSALSATVGMGNLGG
;
A
#
# COMPACT_ATOMS: atom_id res chain seq x y z
N MET A 1 -29.22 -3.96 -30.86
CA MET A 1 -28.97 -4.30 -29.45
C MET A 1 -27.50 -4.66 -29.20
N SER A 2 -26.92 -5.57 -30.01
CA SER A 2 -25.50 -5.97 -29.91
C SER A 2 -24.48 -4.83 -30.09
N ALA A 3 -24.66 -3.97 -31.11
CA ALA A 3 -23.71 -2.87 -31.39
C ALA A 3 -23.61 -1.83 -30.26
N LEU A 4 -24.69 -1.61 -29.52
CA LEU A 4 -24.69 -0.69 -28.37
C LEU A 4 -23.90 -1.27 -27.19
N ILE A 5 -24.09 -2.57 -26.92
CA ILE A 5 -23.35 -3.28 -25.85
C ILE A 5 -21.86 -3.27 -26.18
N GLU A 6 -21.48 -3.56 -27.44
CA GLU A 6 -20.08 -3.50 -27.86
C GLU A 6 -19.46 -2.10 -27.73
N ALA A 7 -20.22 -1.04 -28.02
CA ALA A 7 -19.73 0.32 -27.85
C ALA A 7 -19.48 0.66 -26.37
N ILE A 8 -20.36 0.22 -25.47
CA ILE A 8 -20.24 0.40 -24.03
C ILE A 8 -19.04 -0.40 -23.50
N ASP A 9 -18.89 -1.65 -23.90
CA ASP A 9 -17.77 -2.50 -23.47
C ASP A 9 -16.41 -1.94 -23.93
N ARG A 10 -16.32 -1.45 -25.17
CA ARG A 10 -15.09 -0.81 -25.68
C ARG A 10 -14.77 0.47 -24.92
N PHE A 11 -15.77 1.29 -24.62
CA PHE A 11 -15.58 2.49 -23.82
C PHE A 11 -15.03 2.13 -22.43
N TRP A 12 -15.68 1.22 -21.71
CA TRP A 12 -15.24 0.80 -20.38
C TRP A 12 -13.85 0.18 -20.40
N ALA A 13 -13.56 -0.69 -21.39
CA ALA A 13 -12.25 -1.29 -21.54
C ALA A 13 -11.16 -0.22 -21.73
N SER A 14 -11.41 0.80 -22.57
CA SER A 14 -10.46 1.89 -22.78
C SER A 14 -10.27 2.78 -21.55
N ALA A 15 -11.35 3.09 -20.82
CA ALA A 15 -11.29 3.88 -19.60
C ALA A 15 -10.52 3.15 -18.49
N VAL A 16 -10.80 1.85 -18.31
CA VAL A 16 -10.08 0.99 -17.35
C VAL A 16 -8.61 0.86 -17.75
N ALA A 17 -8.30 0.64 -19.02
CA ALA A 17 -6.92 0.52 -19.49
C ALA A 17 -6.12 1.82 -19.30
N LEU A 18 -6.75 2.97 -19.47
CA LEU A 18 -6.11 4.27 -19.27
C LEU A 18 -5.79 4.51 -17.78
N VAL A 19 -6.74 4.20 -16.89
CA VAL A 19 -6.60 4.48 -15.45
C VAL A 19 -5.75 3.42 -14.74
N TRP A 20 -5.91 2.14 -15.07
CA TRP A 20 -5.25 1.02 -14.38
C TRP A 20 -4.02 0.47 -15.11
N GLY A 21 -3.70 1.00 -16.30
CA GLY A 21 -2.54 0.61 -17.08
C GLY A 21 -1.25 1.32 -16.68
N LEU A 22 -0.39 1.58 -17.68
CA LEU A 22 0.90 2.23 -17.50
C LEU A 22 0.84 3.60 -16.78
N PRO A 23 -0.17 4.47 -16.97
CA PRO A 23 -0.24 5.74 -16.26
C PRO A 23 -0.23 5.60 -14.74
N LEU A 24 -0.94 4.61 -14.19
CA LEU A 24 -0.93 4.32 -12.76
C LEU A 24 0.44 3.85 -12.28
N VAL A 25 1.10 2.99 -13.06
CA VAL A 25 2.43 2.49 -12.72
C VAL A 25 3.44 3.64 -12.64
N PHE A 26 3.45 4.54 -13.63
CA PHE A 26 4.31 5.72 -13.61
C PHE A 26 3.97 6.66 -12.45
N ALA A 27 2.69 6.85 -12.14
CA ALA A 27 2.27 7.65 -11.00
C ALA A 27 2.73 7.04 -9.66
N LEU A 28 2.62 5.72 -9.47
CA LEU A 28 3.08 5.02 -8.27
C LEU A 28 4.60 5.12 -8.09
N ILE A 29 5.36 4.87 -9.16
CA ILE A 29 6.82 4.97 -9.13
C ILE A 29 7.24 6.41 -8.84
N GLY A 30 6.63 7.39 -9.54
CA GLY A 30 6.90 8.81 -9.34
C GLY A 30 6.59 9.27 -7.92
N ALA A 31 5.44 8.87 -7.38
CA ALA A 31 5.07 9.15 -5.99
C ALA A 31 6.06 8.50 -5.01
N GLY A 32 6.44 7.24 -5.22
CA GLY A 32 7.42 6.54 -4.40
C GLY A 32 8.78 7.25 -4.38
N ILE A 33 9.28 7.66 -5.54
CA ILE A 33 10.53 8.43 -5.66
C ILE A 33 10.40 9.78 -4.96
N TYR A 34 9.31 10.53 -5.24
CA TYR A 34 9.06 11.83 -4.63
C TYR A 34 9.04 11.74 -3.10
N PHE A 35 8.25 10.84 -2.53
CA PHE A 35 8.17 10.66 -1.08
C PHE A 35 9.48 10.13 -0.47
N SER A 36 10.22 9.29 -1.20
CA SER A 36 11.53 8.80 -0.76
C SER A 36 12.52 9.95 -0.55
N PHE A 37 12.58 10.90 -1.49
CA PHE A 37 13.43 12.08 -1.38
C PHE A 37 12.88 13.13 -0.40
N ALA A 38 11.58 13.41 -0.45
CA ALA A 38 10.93 14.39 0.42
C ALA A 38 11.09 14.01 1.91
N THR A 39 10.94 12.73 2.24
CA THR A 39 11.13 12.22 3.61
C THR A 39 12.59 11.89 3.94
N ARG A 40 13.54 12.15 3.03
CA ARG A 40 14.98 11.82 3.21
C ARG A 40 15.20 10.37 3.61
N LEU A 41 14.44 9.43 3.04
CA LEU A 41 14.50 8.00 3.34
C LEU A 41 14.31 7.66 4.84
N VAL A 42 13.49 8.42 5.55
CA VAL A 42 13.14 8.16 6.97
C VAL A 42 12.66 6.72 7.21
N PRO A 43 11.82 6.08 6.36
CA PRO A 43 11.44 4.69 6.58
C PRO A 43 12.63 3.71 6.65
N LEU A 44 13.67 3.95 5.86
CA LEU A 44 14.89 3.12 5.85
C LEU A 44 15.78 3.43 7.06
N ARG A 45 15.95 4.70 7.41
CA ARG A 45 16.80 5.13 8.53
C ARG A 45 16.18 4.80 9.90
N GLY A 46 14.87 4.92 10.01
CA GLY A 46 14.08 4.66 11.22
C GLY A 46 13.73 3.20 11.45
N ALA A 47 14.11 2.28 10.55
CA ALA A 47 13.75 0.87 10.63
C ALA A 47 14.17 0.21 11.96
N ARG A 48 15.35 0.58 12.49
CA ARG A 48 15.81 0.08 13.79
C ARG A 48 14.87 0.52 14.91
N HIS A 49 14.58 1.82 14.99
CA HIS A 49 13.69 2.38 16.01
C HIS A 49 12.28 1.80 15.92
N ALA A 50 11.74 1.64 14.70
CA ALA A 50 10.46 0.99 14.46
C ALA A 50 10.44 -0.45 15.01
N LEU A 51 11.51 -1.24 14.81
CA LEU A 51 11.63 -2.58 15.39
C LEU A 51 11.69 -2.57 16.92
N GLU A 52 12.23 -1.51 17.54
CA GLU A 52 12.23 -1.39 19.00
C GLU A 52 10.84 -1.10 19.56
N ILE A 53 10.06 -0.26 18.86
CA ILE A 53 8.64 0.00 19.16
C ILE A 53 7.83 -1.30 19.04
N LEU A 54 8.00 -2.06 17.95
CA LEU A 54 7.29 -3.32 17.74
C LEU A 54 7.64 -4.41 18.76
N ARG A 55 8.80 -4.31 19.43
CA ARG A 55 9.21 -5.23 20.50
C ARG A 55 8.61 -4.85 21.86
N GLY A 56 7.77 -3.82 21.92
CA GLY A 56 7.11 -3.36 23.15
C GLY A 56 8.03 -2.58 24.09
N ARG A 57 9.23 -2.15 23.65
CA ARG A 57 10.12 -1.32 24.48
C ARG A 57 9.58 0.09 24.75
N TYR A 58 8.54 0.48 24.03
CA TYR A 58 7.85 1.76 24.14
C TYR A 58 6.34 1.59 24.33
N ASP A 59 5.87 0.39 24.68
CA ASP A 59 4.45 0.17 25.00
C ASP A 59 4.16 0.78 26.38
N ASP A 60 3.15 1.64 26.46
CA ASP A 60 2.66 2.27 27.68
C ASP A 60 1.22 1.83 27.92
N GLU A 61 0.95 1.20 29.07
CA GLU A 61 -0.40 0.71 29.44
C GLU A 61 -1.42 1.84 29.63
N SER A 62 -0.96 3.08 29.79
CA SER A 62 -1.82 4.28 29.89
C SER A 62 -2.06 4.98 28.56
N ALA A 63 -1.42 4.54 27.47
CA ALA A 63 -1.59 5.14 26.15
C ALA A 63 -2.96 4.75 25.53
N PRO A 64 -3.62 5.68 24.82
CA PRO A 64 -4.88 5.38 24.14
C PRO A 64 -4.65 4.41 22.97
N GLY A 65 -5.07 3.16 23.12
CA GLY A 65 -5.02 2.13 22.08
C GLY A 65 -5.59 0.78 22.55
N GLU A 66 -6.42 0.15 21.70
CA GLU A 66 -7.07 -1.14 22.01
C GLU A 66 -6.20 -2.36 21.67
N ILE A 67 -5.17 -2.17 20.84
CA ILE A 67 -4.28 -3.22 20.34
C ILE A 67 -2.82 -2.77 20.39
N SER A 68 -1.90 -3.71 20.56
CA SER A 68 -0.46 -3.40 20.59
C SER A 68 0.08 -2.97 19.24
N HIS A 69 1.23 -2.27 19.23
CA HIS A 69 1.91 -1.87 17.98
C HIS A 69 2.22 -3.05 17.07
N PHE A 70 2.57 -4.21 17.66
CA PHE A 70 2.80 -5.45 16.92
C PHE A 70 1.51 -6.00 16.28
N GLN A 71 0.39 -5.95 17.00
CA GLN A 71 -0.90 -6.40 16.48
C GLN A 71 -1.40 -5.51 15.33
N ALA A 72 -1.24 -4.19 15.46
CA ALA A 72 -1.57 -3.24 14.41
C ALA A 72 -0.74 -3.51 13.13
N LEU A 73 0.58 -3.71 13.27
CA LEU A 73 1.44 -4.08 12.14
C LEU A 73 1.02 -5.41 11.51
N SER A 74 0.76 -6.43 12.33
CA SER A 74 0.38 -7.77 11.86
C SER A 74 -0.92 -7.74 11.06
N SER A 75 -1.89 -6.92 11.49
CA SER A 75 -3.14 -6.70 10.76
C SER A 75 -2.89 -6.04 9.39
N ALA A 76 -2.08 -4.97 9.34
CA ALA A 76 -1.73 -4.29 8.09
C ALA A 76 -0.93 -5.20 7.14
N LEU A 77 0.01 -6.00 7.67
CA LEU A 77 0.77 -6.97 6.89
C LEU A 77 -0.13 -8.07 6.34
N SER A 78 -1.06 -8.60 7.13
CA SER A 78 -2.04 -9.60 6.65
C SER A 78 -2.88 -9.07 5.48
N ALA A 79 -3.25 -7.78 5.51
CA ALA A 79 -3.99 -7.15 4.42
C ALA A 79 -3.16 -6.99 3.13
N THR A 80 -1.83 -6.95 3.22
CA THR A 80 -0.94 -6.71 2.06
C THR A 80 -0.24 -7.98 1.57
N VAL A 81 0.05 -8.93 2.44
CA VAL A 81 0.64 -10.24 2.15
C VAL A 81 -0.49 -11.24 1.88
N GLY A 82 -1.14 -11.08 0.73
CA GLY A 82 -2.19 -11.98 0.24
C GLY A 82 -1.66 -13.14 -0.62
N MET A 83 -2.58 -13.96 -1.12
CA MET A 83 -2.31 -15.08 -2.06
C MET A 83 -1.46 -14.67 -3.28
N GLY A 84 -1.49 -13.40 -3.67
CA GLY A 84 -0.68 -12.84 -4.75
C GLY A 84 0.84 -12.96 -4.56
N ASN A 85 1.34 -13.05 -3.32
CA ASN A 85 2.77 -13.24 -3.03
C ASN A 85 3.19 -14.72 -2.88
N LEU A 86 2.24 -15.67 -2.90
CA LEU A 86 2.51 -17.10 -2.75
C LEU A 86 2.45 -17.88 -4.07
N GLY A 87 1.73 -17.36 -5.07
CA GLY A 87 1.60 -17.99 -6.39
C GLY A 87 2.43 -17.35 -7.51
N GLY A 88 3.13 -16.25 -7.21
CA GLY A 88 4.05 -15.57 -8.11
C GLY A 88 5.46 -16.15 -8.08
#